data_AF-A0A919P416-F1
#
_entry.id   AF-A0A919P416-F1
#
_cell.length_a   1.000
_cell.length_b   1.000
_cell.length_c   1.000
_cell.angle_alpha   90.00
_cell.angle_beta   90.00
_cell.angle_gamma   90.00
#
_symmetry.space_group_name_H-M   'P 1'
#
loop_
_entity.id
_entity.type
_entity.pdbx_description
1 polymer ?
#
loop_
_entity_poly.entity_id
_entity_poly.type
_entity_poly.pdbx_seq_one_letter_code
_entity_poly.pdbx_strand_id
1 'polypeptide(L)'
;MSALTTHHDGPPVVVVTGTGAARHVRTAARRGDVTLDLDTLCDVLGGADQPHVRLVALVALSSGLERAKRLRDTGVRVWLVHPHPTPEQLAAYRAAGHAVESS
;
A
#
# COMPACT_ATOMS: atom_id res chain seq x y z
N MET A 1 18.28 20.93 13.11
CA MET A 1 16.84 20.79 12.76
C MET A 1 16.50 19.31 12.80
N SER A 2 16.00 18.80 13.93
CA SER A 2 15.60 17.39 14.07
C SER A 2 14.18 17.22 13.53
N ALA A 3 14.02 16.40 12.49
CA ALA A 3 12.71 15.95 12.07
C ALA A 3 12.18 14.95 13.10
N LEU A 4 11.00 15.24 13.64
CA LEU A 4 10.22 14.38 14.53
C LEU A 4 9.89 13.08 13.78
N THR A 5 10.64 12.02 14.00
CA THR A 5 10.21 10.66 13.68
C THR A 5 9.09 10.31 14.64
N THR A 6 7.84 10.56 14.24
CA THR A 6 6.68 10.01 14.92
C THR A 6 6.70 8.50 14.71
N HIS A 7 7.16 7.76 15.71
CA HIS A 7 7.07 6.31 15.73
C HIS A 7 5.59 5.90 15.68
N HIS A 8 5.19 5.14 14.66
CA HIS A 8 3.87 4.52 14.65
C HIS A 8 3.87 3.29 15.54
N ASP A 9 3.01 3.29 16.57
CA ASP A 9 2.74 2.13 17.48
C ASP A 9 1.89 1.02 16.84
N GLY A 10 1.77 1.02 15.50
CA GLY A 10 0.90 0.12 14.75
C GLY A 10 1.66 -0.71 13.71
N PRO A 11 0.98 -1.62 12.99
CA PRO A 11 1.62 -2.43 11.98
C PRO A 11 2.28 -1.52 10.93
N PRO A 12 3.51 -1.85 10.52
CA PRO A 12 4.28 -1.00 9.62
C PRO A 12 3.68 -0.95 8.21
N VAL A 13 2.80 -1.91 7.87
CA VAL A 13 2.06 -1.95 6.60
C VAL A 13 0.57 -2.09 6.89
N VAL A 14 -0.21 -1.19 6.31
CA VAL A 14 -1.69 -1.20 6.30
C VAL A 14 -2.16 -1.35 4.86
N VAL A 15 -2.88 -2.42 4.57
CA VAL A 15 -3.51 -2.69 3.28
C VAL A 15 -4.93 -2.16 3.30
N VAL A 16 -5.27 -1.27 2.38
CA VAL A 16 -6.60 -0.68 2.27
C VAL A 16 -7.27 -1.19 0.99
N THR A 17 -8.47 -1.71 1.17
CA THR A 17 -9.28 -2.37 0.14
C THR A 17 -10.63 -1.67 -0.01
N GLY A 18 -11.36 -1.95 -1.09
CA GLY A 18 -12.65 -1.32 -1.38
C GLY A 18 -12.52 -0.09 -2.27
N THR A 19 -13.64 0.37 -2.81
CA THR A 19 -13.71 1.46 -3.79
C THR A 19 -13.33 2.83 -3.21
N GLY A 20 -13.37 2.97 -1.88
CA GLY A 20 -12.94 4.16 -1.16
C GLY A 20 -11.45 4.19 -0.79
N ALA A 21 -10.70 3.12 -1.06
CA ALA A 21 -9.37 2.91 -0.49
C ALA A 21 -8.38 4.05 -0.75
N ALA A 22 -8.26 4.51 -2.00
CA ALA A 22 -7.36 5.60 -2.34
C ALA A 22 -7.76 6.91 -1.64
N ARG A 23 -9.06 7.19 -1.51
CA ARG A 23 -9.56 8.36 -0.78
C ARG A 23 -9.25 8.27 0.71
N HIS A 24 -9.50 7.10 1.32
CA HIS A 24 -9.19 6.84 2.73
C HIS A 24 -7.71 7.08 3.02
N VAL A 25 -6.82 6.50 2.21
CA VAL A 25 -5.36 6.68 2.37
C VAL A 25 -4.96 8.14 2.20
N ARG A 26 -5.50 8.86 1.21
CA ARG A 26 -5.21 10.31 1.06
C ARG A 26 -5.59 11.14 2.28
N THR A 27 -6.62 10.73 3.04
CA THR A 27 -7.04 11.43 4.26
C THR A 27 -6.32 10.96 5.52
N ALA A 28 -5.88 9.70 5.56
CA ALA A 28 -5.29 9.08 6.75
C ALA A 28 -3.74 9.16 6.76
N ALA A 29 -3.11 9.13 5.59
CA ALA A 29 -1.66 9.13 5.47
C ALA A 29 -1.06 10.47 5.94
N ARG A 30 0.02 10.38 6.70
CA ARG A 30 0.76 11.55 7.21
C ARG A 30 1.95 11.84 6.32
N ARG A 31 2.47 13.07 6.41
CA ARG A 31 3.73 13.43 5.75
C ARG A 31 4.85 12.52 6.24
N GLY A 32 5.52 11.84 5.32
CA GLY A 32 6.60 10.90 5.62
C GLY A 32 6.18 9.43 5.55
N ASP A 33 4.87 9.13 5.52
CA ASP A 33 4.39 7.79 5.21
C ASP A 33 4.65 7.46 3.73
N VAL A 34 4.75 6.16 3.43
CA VAL A 34 4.86 5.65 2.06
C VAL A 34 3.49 5.20 1.59
N THR A 35 3.06 5.65 0.41
CA THR A 35 1.84 5.16 -0.24
C THR A 35 2.19 4.39 -1.51
N LEU A 36 1.73 3.14 -1.58
CA LEU A 36 1.81 2.26 -2.74
C LEU A 36 0.40 2.07 -3.27
N ASP A 37 0.07 2.68 -4.40
CA ASP A 37 -1.30 2.71 -4.94
C ASP A 37 -1.39 2.03 -6.30
N LEU A 38 -2.12 0.92 -6.34
CA LEU A 38 -2.24 0.09 -7.55
C LEU A 38 -2.95 0.82 -8.69
N ASP A 39 -4.02 1.55 -8.40
CA ASP A 39 -4.79 2.24 -9.45
C ASP A 39 -3.96 3.37 -10.03
N THR A 40 -3.28 4.13 -9.17
CA THR A 40 -2.35 5.18 -9.60
C THR A 40 -1.20 4.61 -10.44
N LEU A 41 -0.65 3.46 -10.07
CA LEU A 41 0.38 2.79 -10.87
C LEU A 41 -0.16 2.38 -12.24
N CYS A 42 -1.38 1.83 -12.30
CA CYS A 42 -2.01 1.49 -13.57
C CYS A 42 -2.20 2.73 -14.46
N ASP A 43 -2.73 3.82 -13.91
CA ASP A 43 -2.97 5.06 -14.63
C ASP A 43 -1.68 5.65 -15.20
N VAL A 44 -0.58 5.63 -14.43
CA VAL A 44 0.73 6.12 -14.88
C VAL A 44 1.34 5.24 -15.97
N LEU A 45 1.15 3.92 -15.90
CA LEU A 45 1.77 2.96 -16.81
C LEU A 45 1.06 2.85 -18.17
N GLY A 46 -0.23 3.15 -18.24
CA GLY A 46 -0.98 3.08 -19.50
C GLY A 46 -2.50 2.94 -19.39
N GLY A 47 -3.07 3.02 -18.18
CA GLY A 47 -4.49 2.87 -17.92
C GLY A 47 -4.87 1.52 -17.30
N ALA A 48 -5.82 1.54 -16.37
CA ALA A 48 -6.26 0.37 -15.61
C ALA A 48 -7.13 -0.63 -16.39
N ASP A 49 -7.59 -0.26 -17.57
CA ASP A 49 -8.42 -1.09 -18.46
C ASP A 49 -7.63 -2.22 -19.15
N GLN A 50 -6.29 -2.10 -19.19
CA GLN A 50 -5.44 -3.05 -19.88
C GLN A 50 -4.86 -4.13 -18.94
N PRO A 51 -5.11 -5.43 -19.18
CA PRO A 51 -4.60 -6.51 -18.31
C PRO A 51 -3.08 -6.53 -18.17
N HIS A 52 -2.34 -6.24 -19.24
CA HIS A 52 -0.87 -6.21 -19.22
C HIS A 52 -0.32 -5.05 -18.39
N VAL A 53 -1.00 -3.89 -18.39
CA VAL A 53 -0.64 -2.76 -17.51
C VAL A 53 -0.84 -3.16 -16.05
N ARG A 54 -1.98 -3.77 -15.73
CA ARG A 54 -2.27 -4.23 -14.36
C ARG A 54 -1.26 -5.27 -13.85
N LEU A 55 -0.80 -6.18 -14.71
CA LEU A 55 0.24 -7.15 -14.36
C LEU A 55 1.55 -6.45 -13.99
N VAL A 56 2.01 -5.49 -14.80
CA VAL A 56 3.22 -4.71 -14.52
C VAL A 56 3.06 -3.89 -13.24
N ALA A 57 1.90 -3.26 -13.04
CA ALA A 57 1.58 -2.49 -11.85
C ALA A 57 1.62 -3.36 -10.57
N LEU A 58 1.08 -4.59 -10.62
CA LEU A 58 1.13 -5.53 -9.51
C LEU A 58 2.57 -5.95 -9.15
N VAL A 59 3.44 -6.15 -10.15
CA VAL A 59 4.86 -6.47 -9.91
C VAL A 59 5.58 -5.27 -9.28
N ALA A 60 5.33 -4.05 -9.77
CA ALA A 60 5.89 -2.84 -9.19
C ALA A 60 5.42 -2.62 -7.74
N LEU A 61 4.12 -2.79 -7.49
CA LEU A 61 3.51 -2.69 -6.17
C LEU A 61 4.12 -3.71 -5.19
N SER A 62 4.23 -4.97 -5.62
CA SER A 62 4.81 -6.05 -4.81
C SER A 62 6.28 -5.80 -4.49
N SER A 63 7.05 -5.34 -5.47
CA SER A 63 8.47 -5.00 -5.29
C SER A 63 8.65 -3.81 -4.34
N GLY A 64 7.81 -2.78 -4.48
CA GLY A 64 7.75 -1.65 -3.58
C GLY A 64 7.43 -2.07 -2.15
N LEU A 65 6.44 -2.96 -1.98
CA LEU A 65 6.06 -3.52 -0.68
C LEU A 65 7.21 -4.31 -0.06
N GLU A 66 7.90 -5.17 -0.81
CA GLU A 66 9.07 -5.90 -0.33
C GLU A 66 10.19 -4.96 0.15
N ARG A 67 10.42 -3.86 -0.57
CA ARG A 67 11.39 -2.84 -0.11
C ARG A 67 10.91 -2.12 1.14
N ALA A 68 9.63 -1.77 1.19
CA ALA A 68 8.99 -1.04 2.29
C ALA A 68 8.94 -1.86 3.58
N LYS A 69 8.84 -3.20 3.49
CA LYS A 69 9.01 -4.12 4.62
C LYS A 69 10.37 -4.00 5.32
N ARG A 70 11.38 -3.37 4.72
CA ARG A 70 12.67 -3.08 5.36
C ARG A 70 12.69 -1.77 6.14
N LEU A 71 11.60 -0.99 6.10
CA LEU A 71 11.45 0.26 6.82
C LEU A 71 10.79 0.08 8.19
N ARG A 72 10.46 -1.15 8.60
CA ARG A 72 9.72 -1.45 9.85
C ARG A 72 10.34 -0.79 11.09
N ASP A 73 11.66 -0.76 11.17
CA ASP A 73 12.38 -0.24 12.34
C ASP A 73 12.56 1.29 12.31
N THR A 74 12.08 1.97 11.26
CA THR A 74 12.23 3.42 11.08
C THR A 74 11.04 4.22 11.59
N GLY A 75 9.97 3.55 12.03
CA GLY A 75 8.71 4.18 12.46
C GLY A 75 7.83 4.70 11.31
N VAL A 76 8.26 4.53 10.05
CA VAL A 76 7.50 4.89 8.85
C VAL A 76 6.36 3.91 8.62
N ARG A 77 5.14 4.44 8.40
CA ARG A 77 4.00 3.63 7.99
C ARG A 77 3.93 3.52 6.48
N VAL A 78 3.56 2.33 6.01
CA VAL A 78 3.35 2.01 4.60
C VAL A 78 1.86 1.74 4.39
N TRP A 79 1.25 2.50 3.49
CA TRP A 79 -0.12 2.32 3.04
C TRP A 79 -0.11 1.62 1.69
N LEU A 80 -0.81 0.50 1.59
CA LEU A 80 -0.96 -0.26 0.36
C LEU A 80 -2.42 -0.16 -0.11
N VAL A 81 -2.68 0.57 -1.18
CA VAL A 81 -4.00 0.62 -1.82
C VAL A 81 -4.08 -0.51 -2.84
N HIS A 82 -4.91 -1.50 -2.53
CA HIS A 82 -5.26 -2.60 -3.42
C HIS A 82 -6.79 -2.76 -3.35
N PRO A 83 -7.57 -2.10 -4.23
CA PRO A 83 -9.03 -1.99 -4.07
C PRO A 83 -9.77 -3.33 -4.18
N HIS A 84 -9.35 -4.17 -5.12
CA HIS A 84 -10.00 -5.44 -5.45
C HIS A 84 -9.01 -6.62 -5.46
N PRO A 85 -8.43 -6.96 -4.29
CA PRO A 85 -7.54 -8.09 -4.17
C PRO A 85 -8.35 -9.39 -4.27
N THR A 86 -7.73 -10.42 -4.85
CA THR A 86 -8.29 -11.77 -4.80
C THR A 86 -8.30 -12.30 -3.34
N PRO A 87 -9.13 -13.30 -3.03
CA PRO A 87 -9.10 -13.95 -1.72
C PRO A 87 -7.70 -14.46 -1.33
N GLU A 88 -6.95 -14.98 -2.30
CA GLU A 88 -5.57 -15.44 -2.10
C GLU A 88 -4.61 -14.30 -1.77
N GLN A 89 -4.73 -13.15 -2.45
CA GLN A 89 -3.93 -11.96 -2.14
C GLN A 89 -4.24 -11.41 -0.74
N LEU A 90 -5.52 -11.38 -0.35
CA LEU A 90 -5.93 -11.01 1.01
C LEU A 90 -5.35 -11.96 2.05
N ALA A 91 -5.41 -13.27 1.80
CA ALA A 91 -4.83 -14.28 2.68
C ALA A 91 -3.31 -14.09 2.80
N ALA A 92 -2.61 -13.82 1.70
CA ALA A 92 -1.18 -13.56 1.69
C ALA A 92 -0.81 -12.31 2.51
N TYR A 93 -1.57 -11.22 2.41
CA TYR A 93 -1.34 -10.01 3.21
C TYR A 93 -1.50 -10.28 4.72
N ARG A 94 -2.55 -11.02 5.09
CA ARG A 94 -2.79 -11.41 6.49
C ARG A 94 -1.69 -12.34 7.01
N ALA A 95 -1.28 -13.33 6.22
CA ALA A 95 -0.19 -14.24 6.57
C ALA A 95 1.17 -13.51 6.73
N ALA A 96 1.39 -12.43 5.98
CA ALA A 96 2.55 -11.56 6.13
C ALA A 96 2.49 -10.59 7.33
N GLY A 97 1.43 -10.68 8.15
CA GLY A 97 1.22 -9.85 9.34
C GLY A 97 0.86 -8.40 9.01
N HIS A 98 0.28 -8.13 7.85
CA HIS A 98 -0.20 -6.80 7.49
C HIS A 98 -1.61 -6.57 8.05
N ALA A 99 -1.90 -5.35 8.49
CA ALA A 99 -3.27 -4.96 8.77
C ALA A 99 -4.04 -4.84 7.45
N VAL A 100 -5.31 -5.24 7.46
CA VAL A 100 -6.21 -5.10 6.32
C VAL A 100 -7.41 -4.29 6.76
N GLU A 101 -7.63 -3.16 6.10
CA GLU A 101 -8.75 -2.25 6.29
C GLU A 101 -9.63 -2.25 5.03
N SER A 102 -10.93 -2.14 5.23
CA SER A 102 -11.91 -1.97 4.16
C SER A 102 -12.49 -0.57 4.20
N SER A 103 -12.49 0.14 3.07
CA SER A 103 -13.05 1.48 2.89
C SER A 103 -14.23 1.49 1.93
#